data_AF-A0A525CUN8-F1
#
_entry.id   AF-A0A525CUN8-F1
#
_cell.length_a   1.000
_cell.length_b   1.000
_cell.length_c   1.000
_cell.angle_alpha   90.00
_cell.angle_beta   90.00
_cell.angle_gamma   90.00
#
_symmetry.space_group_name_H-M   'P 1'
#
loop_
_entity.id
_entity.type
_entity.pdbx_description
1 polymer ?
#
loop_
_entity_poly.entity_id
_entity_poly.type
_entity_poly.pdbx_seq_one_letter_code
_entity_poly.pdbx_strand_id
1 'polypeptide(L)'
;SDVTRSFPVAKRFSDMQKEIYQIVLRANESAIEKMAPDVPFRDIHLHAASVVTDGLQQMGLMKGPLTDSVEQGAHALFFPHGIGHPLGLEIHDLESLGEDFVGYNSEFQRDQQFGLSNLRFARPLETGMVMTVEPGIYFIPDLIQSWRSQGMAKAFICFDKLDEFLGFGGIRIEDDILVTRSGTRNLSLNIPKKVSEIES
;
A
#
# COMPACT_ATOMS: atom_id res chain seq x y z
N SER A 1 -4.23 -9.31 15.78
CA SER A 1 -3.44 -8.12 15.42
C SER A 1 -2.52 -8.50 14.30
N ASP A 2 -2.28 -7.58 13.37
CA ASP A 2 -1.24 -7.73 12.37
C ASP A 2 -0.49 -6.40 12.21
N VAL A 3 0.81 -6.40 12.48
CA VAL A 3 1.58 -5.16 12.55
C VAL A 3 2.96 -5.37 11.95
N THR A 4 3.19 -4.67 10.85
CA THR A 4 4.51 -4.51 10.23
C THR A 4 5.13 -3.14 10.57
N ARG A 5 6.43 -3.17 10.91
CA ARG A 5 7.30 -2.00 10.97
C ARG A 5 8.56 -2.28 10.16
N SER A 6 9.02 -1.27 9.44
CA SER A 6 10.33 -1.26 8.79
C SER A 6 11.24 -0.28 9.51
N PHE A 7 12.50 -0.64 9.71
CA PHE A 7 13.50 0.21 10.35
C PHE A 7 14.91 -0.15 9.85
N PRO A 8 15.87 0.79 9.86
CA PRO A 8 17.24 0.52 9.47
C PRO A 8 17.90 -0.42 10.49
N VAL A 9 18.72 -1.36 10.01
CA VAL A 9 19.60 -2.15 10.89
C VAL A 9 20.66 -1.25 11.53
N ALA A 10 21.07 -0.19 10.83
CA ALA A 10 21.91 0.87 11.38
C ALA A 10 21.13 1.76 12.36
N LYS A 11 21.84 2.61 13.11
CA LYS A 11 21.21 3.54 14.07
C LYS A 11 20.33 4.63 13.41
N ARG A 12 20.51 4.87 12.12
CA ARG A 12 19.81 5.91 11.35
C ARG A 12 19.48 5.42 9.97
N PHE A 13 18.43 5.97 9.38
CA PHE A 13 18.10 5.75 7.98
C PHE A 13 19.19 6.39 7.11
N SER A 14 19.58 5.72 6.03
CA SER A 14 20.25 6.41 4.92
C SER A 14 19.26 7.36 4.23
N ASP A 15 19.76 8.31 3.44
CA ASP A 15 18.89 9.26 2.72
C ASP A 15 17.87 8.53 1.82
N MET A 16 18.34 7.53 1.07
CA MET A 16 17.49 6.69 0.21
C MET A 16 16.44 5.91 1.03
N GLN A 17 16.84 5.29 2.15
CA GLN A 17 15.89 4.58 3.01
C GLN A 17 14.84 5.54 3.57
N LYS A 18 15.26 6.71 4.03
CA LYS A 18 14.39 7.73 4.62
C LYS A 18 13.39 8.26 3.61
N GLU A 19 13.80 8.49 2.37
CA GLU A 19 12.94 8.99 1.31
C GLU A 19 11.82 8.00 0.97
N ILE A 20 12.15 6.73 0.70
CA ILE A 20 11.14 5.68 0.45
C ILE A 20 10.27 5.45 1.68
N TYR A 21 10.87 5.43 2.88
CA TYR A 21 10.14 5.27 4.13
C TYR A 21 9.07 6.36 4.31
N GLN A 22 9.42 7.62 4.05
CA GLN A 22 8.48 8.73 4.16
C GLN A 22 7.34 8.65 3.15
N ILE A 23 7.57 8.11 1.94
CA ILE A 23 6.49 7.88 0.97
C ILE A 23 5.51 6.85 1.52
N VAL A 24 6.00 5.72 2.03
CA VAL A 24 5.17 4.66 2.62
C VAL A 24 4.42 5.17 3.87
N LEU A 25 5.10 5.93 4.74
CA LEU A 25 4.50 6.53 5.93
C LEU A 25 3.36 7.48 5.54
N ARG A 26 3.59 8.35 4.54
CA ARG A 26 2.57 9.27 4.04
C ARG A 26 1.37 8.52 3.46
N ALA A 27 1.61 7.48 2.66
CA ALA A 27 0.56 6.65 2.08
C ALA A 27 -0.25 5.94 3.18
N ASN A 28 0.40 5.47 4.24
CA ASN A 28 -0.26 4.84 5.39
C ASN A 28 -1.12 5.86 6.15
N GLU A 29 -0.55 6.99 6.58
CA GLU A 29 -1.25 7.99 7.37
C GLU A 29 -2.43 8.61 6.59
N SER A 30 -2.24 8.97 5.32
CA SER A 30 -3.31 9.58 4.51
C SER A 30 -4.41 8.59 4.11
N ALA A 31 -4.08 7.30 3.94
CA ALA A 31 -5.07 6.25 3.75
C ALA A 31 -5.96 6.10 4.99
N ILE A 32 -5.35 6.05 6.19
CA ILE A 32 -6.08 5.95 7.46
C ILE A 32 -6.99 7.17 7.67
N GLU A 33 -6.51 8.37 7.35
CA GLU A 33 -7.29 9.61 7.45
C GLU A 33 -8.54 9.62 6.54
N LYS A 34 -8.49 8.93 5.40
CA LYS A 34 -9.62 8.82 4.47
C LYS A 34 -10.63 7.76 4.83
N MET A 35 -10.30 6.83 5.71
CA MET A 35 -11.22 5.78 6.12
C MET A 35 -12.37 6.35 6.95
N ALA A 36 -13.59 6.04 6.52
CA ALA A 36 -14.81 6.35 7.24
C ALA A 36 -15.88 5.33 6.80
N PRO A 37 -17.00 5.22 7.55
CA PRO A 37 -18.16 4.48 7.06
C PRO A 37 -18.56 4.93 5.64
N ASP A 38 -19.04 3.97 4.85
CA ASP A 38 -19.50 4.16 3.47
C ASP A 38 -18.40 4.47 2.44
N VAL A 39 -17.14 4.62 2.85
CA VAL A 39 -16.00 4.77 1.93
C VAL A 39 -15.57 3.40 1.41
N PRO A 40 -15.55 3.15 0.09
CA PRO A 40 -15.03 1.91 -0.47
C PRO A 40 -13.56 1.70 -0.13
N PHE A 41 -13.19 0.52 0.35
CA PHE A 41 -11.80 0.22 0.68
C PHE A 41 -10.90 0.16 -0.58
N ARG A 42 -11.50 -0.13 -1.75
CA ARG A 42 -10.83 0.03 -3.05
C ARG A 42 -10.34 1.46 -3.27
N ASP A 43 -11.14 2.46 -2.90
CA ASP A 43 -10.78 3.87 -3.09
C ASP A 43 -9.65 4.29 -2.15
N ILE A 44 -9.60 3.69 -0.94
CA ILE A 44 -8.47 3.84 -0.02
C ILE A 44 -7.18 3.28 -0.63
N HIS A 45 -7.24 2.11 -1.28
CA HIS A 45 -6.09 1.55 -2.01
C HIS A 45 -5.63 2.44 -3.15
N LEU A 46 -6.56 2.91 -4.00
CA LEU A 46 -6.23 3.81 -5.12
C LEU A 46 -5.65 5.15 -4.64
N HIS A 47 -6.10 5.65 -3.49
CA HIS A 47 -5.51 6.82 -2.86
C HIS A 47 -4.06 6.55 -2.43
N ALA A 48 -3.81 5.46 -1.72
CA ALA A 48 -2.44 5.08 -1.33
C ALA A 48 -1.53 4.88 -2.55
N ALA A 49 -2.03 4.22 -3.60
CA ALA A 49 -1.34 4.05 -4.88
C ALA A 49 -0.98 5.39 -5.54
N SER A 50 -1.87 6.39 -5.46
CA SER A 50 -1.60 7.75 -5.95
C SER A 50 -0.49 8.43 -5.15
N VAL A 51 -0.50 8.31 -3.81
CA VAL A 51 0.54 8.88 -2.95
C VAL A 51 1.90 8.21 -3.21
N VAL A 52 1.92 6.88 -3.38
CA VAL A 52 3.12 6.13 -3.75
C VAL A 52 3.64 6.59 -5.11
N THR A 53 2.76 6.70 -6.11
CA THR A 53 3.14 7.12 -7.46
C THR A 53 3.71 8.53 -7.46
N ASP A 54 3.07 9.49 -6.79
CA ASP A 54 3.56 10.87 -6.67
C ASP A 54 4.96 10.91 -6.01
N GLY A 55 5.15 10.18 -4.91
CA GLY A 55 6.45 10.07 -4.26
C GLY A 55 7.54 9.49 -5.18
N LEU A 56 7.22 8.41 -5.90
CA LEU A 56 8.15 7.77 -6.84
C LEU A 56 8.42 8.65 -8.08
N GLN A 57 7.48 9.50 -8.49
CA GLN A 57 7.68 10.52 -9.52
C GLN A 57 8.65 11.61 -9.05
N GLN A 58 8.54 12.05 -7.79
CA GLN A 58 9.46 13.03 -7.19
C GLN A 58 10.90 12.48 -7.10
N MET A 59 11.05 11.18 -6.81
CA MET A 59 12.33 10.46 -6.90
C MET A 59 12.80 10.22 -8.35
N GLY A 60 11.94 10.50 -9.33
CA GLY A 60 12.20 10.29 -10.75
C GLY A 60 12.21 8.82 -11.19
N LEU A 61 11.67 7.90 -10.38
CA LEU A 61 11.52 6.45 -10.66
C LEU A 61 10.28 6.17 -11.50
N MET A 62 9.27 7.04 -11.41
CA MET A 62 8.09 7.06 -12.27
C MET A 62 7.96 8.39 -13.02
N LYS A 63 7.08 8.44 -14.03
CA LYS A 63 6.84 9.59 -14.90
C LYS A 63 5.43 9.56 -15.49
N GLY A 64 5.08 10.62 -16.24
CA GLY A 64 3.79 10.76 -16.91
C GLY A 64 2.69 11.29 -15.98
N PRO A 65 1.45 11.42 -16.48
CA PRO A 65 0.32 11.89 -15.68
C PRO A 65 0.02 10.93 -14.52
N LEU A 66 -0.18 11.48 -13.31
CA LEU A 66 -0.41 10.71 -12.09
C LEU A 66 -1.64 9.80 -12.22
N THR A 67 -2.77 10.36 -12.64
CA THR A 67 -4.04 9.62 -12.77
C THR A 67 -3.91 8.46 -13.75
N ASP A 68 -3.41 8.72 -14.96
CA ASP A 68 -3.20 7.70 -15.99
C ASP A 68 -2.28 6.57 -15.51
N SER A 69 -1.22 6.92 -14.76
CA SER A 69 -0.28 5.94 -14.21
C SER A 69 -0.95 5.01 -13.19
N VAL A 70 -1.84 5.54 -12.34
CA VAL A 70 -2.56 4.76 -11.34
C VAL A 70 -3.64 3.90 -12.00
N GLU A 71 -4.44 4.48 -12.90
CA GLU A 71 -5.49 3.79 -13.66
C GLU A 71 -4.94 2.61 -14.47
N GLN A 72 -3.74 2.76 -15.04
CA GLN A 72 -3.06 1.70 -15.79
C GLN A 72 -2.30 0.69 -14.91
N GLY A 73 -2.41 0.80 -13.58
CA GLY A 73 -1.80 -0.14 -12.65
C GLY A 73 -0.28 -0.07 -12.56
N ALA A 74 0.37 1.00 -13.04
CA ALA A 74 1.83 1.07 -13.11
C ALA A 74 2.49 1.04 -11.72
N HIS A 75 1.79 1.57 -10.70
CA HIS A 75 2.21 1.53 -9.30
C HIS A 75 2.39 0.09 -8.77
N ALA A 76 1.69 -0.89 -9.35
CA ALA A 76 1.71 -2.27 -8.89
C ALA A 76 3.08 -2.95 -9.08
N LEU A 77 3.98 -2.38 -9.90
CA LEU A 77 5.39 -2.81 -9.92
C LEU A 77 6.04 -2.66 -8.53
N PHE A 78 5.70 -1.59 -7.81
CA PHE A 78 6.29 -1.23 -6.52
C PHE A 78 5.39 -1.58 -5.34
N PHE A 79 4.09 -1.54 -5.53
CA PHE A 79 3.06 -1.85 -4.52
C PHE A 79 2.13 -2.96 -5.05
N PRO A 80 2.60 -4.23 -5.09
CA PRO A 80 1.92 -5.30 -5.80
C PRO A 80 0.74 -5.92 -5.04
N HIS A 81 0.59 -5.64 -3.75
CA HIS A 81 -0.43 -6.25 -2.89
C HIS A 81 -1.56 -5.27 -2.56
N GLY A 82 -2.66 -5.79 -1.99
CA GLY A 82 -3.75 -4.95 -1.49
C GLY A 82 -3.30 -4.03 -0.35
N ILE A 83 -4.04 -2.94 -0.13
CA ILE A 83 -3.74 -1.97 0.95
C ILE A 83 -3.95 -2.53 2.35
N GLY A 84 -4.66 -3.65 2.48
CA GLY A 84 -4.93 -4.33 3.74
C GLY A 84 -6.13 -5.24 3.62
N HIS A 85 -6.65 -5.66 4.77
CA HIS A 85 -7.70 -6.66 4.87
C HIS A 85 -8.48 -6.56 6.19
N PRO A 86 -9.69 -7.16 6.28
CA PRO A 86 -10.38 -7.34 7.54
C PRO A 86 -9.53 -8.15 8.52
N LEU A 87 -9.61 -7.80 9.80
CA LEU A 87 -8.86 -8.40 10.88
C LEU A 87 -9.78 -8.71 12.06
N GLY A 88 -9.69 -9.92 12.60
CA GLY A 88 -10.59 -10.36 13.66
C GLY A 88 -10.09 -11.60 14.38
N LEU A 89 -10.88 -12.68 14.33
CA LEU A 89 -10.48 -13.96 14.91
C LEU A 89 -9.39 -14.63 14.06
N GLU A 90 -9.42 -14.40 12.74
CA GLU A 90 -8.35 -14.77 11.81
C GLU A 90 -7.53 -13.52 11.42
N ILE A 91 -6.30 -13.72 10.95
CA ILE A 91 -5.44 -12.61 10.48
C ILE A 91 -6.09 -11.96 9.26
N HIS A 92 -6.36 -12.75 8.21
CA HIS A 92 -7.28 -12.37 7.15
C HIS A 92 -8.68 -12.84 7.53
N ASP A 93 -9.46 -11.97 8.20
CA ASP A 93 -10.73 -12.37 8.79
C ASP A 93 -11.72 -12.83 7.72
N LEU A 94 -12.34 -14.00 7.93
CA LEU A 94 -13.32 -14.62 7.04
C LEU A 94 -12.76 -15.07 5.67
N GLU A 95 -11.44 -15.11 5.48
CA GLU A 95 -10.81 -15.61 4.24
C GLU A 95 -11.27 -17.05 3.92
N SER A 96 -11.49 -17.86 4.95
CA SER A 96 -11.98 -19.24 4.84
C SER A 96 -13.39 -19.38 4.25
N LEU A 97 -14.21 -18.31 4.29
CA LEU A 97 -15.51 -18.25 3.63
C LEU A 97 -15.41 -17.89 2.15
N GLY A 98 -14.23 -17.48 1.69
CA GLY A 98 -13.94 -17.02 0.35
C GLY A 98 -14.00 -15.49 0.25
N GLU A 99 -12.86 -14.88 -0.12
CA GLU A 99 -12.72 -13.42 -0.20
C GLU A 99 -13.76 -12.75 -1.10
N ASP A 100 -14.13 -13.39 -2.22
CA ASP A 100 -15.13 -12.84 -3.15
C ASP A 100 -16.52 -12.71 -2.52
N PHE A 101 -16.83 -13.51 -1.51
CA PHE A 101 -18.10 -13.43 -0.79
C PHE A 101 -18.09 -12.38 0.34
N VAL A 102 -16.91 -12.05 0.86
CA VAL A 102 -16.75 -11.19 2.05
C VAL A 102 -16.33 -9.78 1.66
N GLY A 103 -15.34 -9.67 0.78
CA GLY A 103 -14.69 -8.43 0.38
C GLY A 103 -15.34 -7.72 -0.80
N TYR A 104 -16.21 -8.42 -1.52
CA TYR A 104 -16.78 -7.98 -2.80
C TYR A 104 -18.30 -8.16 -2.81
N ASN A 105 -18.97 -7.50 -3.76
CA ASN A 105 -20.41 -7.59 -3.97
C ASN A 105 -20.77 -7.26 -5.43
N SER A 106 -22.06 -7.07 -5.73
CA SER A 106 -22.53 -6.74 -7.08
C SER A 106 -21.99 -5.41 -7.63
N GLU A 107 -21.66 -4.45 -6.75
CA GLU A 107 -21.16 -3.12 -7.09
C GLU A 107 -19.62 -3.08 -7.15
N PHE A 108 -18.96 -3.81 -6.25
CA PHE A 108 -17.51 -3.89 -6.14
C PHE A 108 -17.09 -5.32 -6.47
N GLN A 109 -16.78 -5.56 -7.74
CA GLN A 109 -16.28 -6.85 -8.24
C GLN A 109 -14.75 -6.86 -8.26
N ARG A 110 -14.15 -8.05 -8.18
CA ARG A 110 -12.70 -8.21 -8.22
C ARG A 110 -12.16 -7.85 -9.61
N ASP A 111 -11.21 -6.92 -9.64
CA ASP A 111 -10.49 -6.52 -10.84
C ASP A 111 -9.46 -7.60 -11.24
N GLN A 112 -9.21 -7.74 -12.54
CA GLN A 112 -8.18 -8.64 -13.06
C GLN A 112 -6.82 -7.94 -13.23
N GLN A 113 -6.79 -6.61 -13.10
CA GLN A 113 -5.56 -5.83 -13.12
C GLN A 113 -4.66 -6.20 -11.93
N PHE A 114 -3.39 -6.51 -12.21
CA PHE A 114 -2.40 -6.80 -11.19
C PHE A 114 -2.27 -5.63 -10.20
N GLY A 115 -2.15 -5.94 -8.90
CA GLY A 115 -2.31 -4.98 -7.81
C GLY A 115 -3.74 -5.00 -7.27
N LEU A 116 -4.71 -4.53 -8.06
CA LEU A 116 -6.13 -4.52 -7.67
C LEU A 116 -6.71 -5.92 -7.47
N SER A 117 -6.26 -6.89 -8.27
CA SER A 117 -6.64 -8.31 -8.14
C SER A 117 -6.27 -8.91 -6.79
N ASN A 118 -5.29 -8.31 -6.10
CA ASN A 118 -4.75 -8.77 -4.82
C ASN A 118 -5.36 -8.06 -3.60
N LEU A 119 -6.37 -7.20 -3.81
CA LEU A 119 -7.19 -6.71 -2.71
C LEU A 119 -7.95 -7.88 -2.08
N ARG A 120 -8.04 -7.89 -0.75
CA ARG A 120 -8.88 -8.86 -0.03
C ARG A 120 -10.27 -8.30 0.27
N PHE A 121 -10.44 -7.00 0.11
CA PHE A 121 -11.66 -6.26 0.40
C PHE A 121 -11.74 -5.00 -0.45
N ALA A 122 -12.88 -4.75 -1.07
CA ALA A 122 -13.12 -3.61 -1.95
C ALA A 122 -14.38 -2.81 -1.57
N ARG A 123 -15.34 -3.45 -0.89
CA ARG A 123 -16.65 -2.85 -0.54
C ARG A 123 -16.53 -1.68 0.44
N PRO A 124 -17.62 -0.90 0.64
CA PRO A 124 -17.66 0.17 1.63
C PRO A 124 -17.38 -0.33 3.05
N LEU A 125 -16.61 0.47 3.79
CA LEU A 125 -16.32 0.24 5.20
C LEU A 125 -17.57 0.46 6.06
N GLU A 126 -17.74 -0.34 7.11
CA GLU A 126 -18.82 -0.21 8.07
C GLU A 126 -18.28 0.08 9.48
N THR A 127 -19.08 0.76 10.29
CA THR A 127 -18.74 0.98 11.70
C THR A 127 -18.55 -0.37 12.41
N GLY A 128 -17.44 -0.50 13.13
CA GLY A 128 -17.10 -1.71 13.88
C GLY A 128 -16.14 -2.66 13.15
N MET A 129 -15.91 -2.46 11.84
CA MET A 129 -14.87 -3.18 11.12
C MET A 129 -13.49 -2.85 11.67
N VAL A 130 -12.63 -3.85 11.77
CA VAL A 130 -11.20 -3.67 12.01
C VAL A 130 -10.47 -4.08 10.73
N MET A 131 -9.63 -3.20 10.22
CA MET A 131 -8.89 -3.37 8.97
C MET A 131 -7.40 -3.16 9.23
N THR A 132 -6.55 -3.92 8.56
CA THR A 132 -5.14 -3.52 8.40
C THR A 132 -5.04 -2.40 7.37
N VAL A 133 -4.08 -1.50 7.55
CA VAL A 133 -3.66 -0.53 6.52
C VAL A 133 -2.16 -0.60 6.38
N GLU A 134 -1.69 -1.19 5.29
CA GLU A 134 -0.35 -1.71 5.16
C GLU A 134 0.34 -1.37 3.82
N PRO A 135 0.31 -0.11 3.32
CA PRO A 135 0.99 0.19 2.06
C PRO A 135 2.48 -0.17 2.12
N GLY A 136 3.02 -0.53 0.96
CA GLY A 136 4.43 -0.86 0.85
C GLY A 136 5.02 -0.52 -0.51
N ILE A 137 6.33 -0.27 -0.51
CA ILE A 137 7.14 -0.08 -1.71
C ILE A 137 8.26 -1.13 -1.69
N TYR A 138 8.33 -1.92 -2.75
CA TYR A 138 9.32 -2.98 -2.92
C TYR A 138 9.98 -2.88 -4.29
N PHE A 139 11.26 -3.22 -4.32
CA PHE A 139 12.04 -3.35 -5.55
C PHE A 139 12.33 -4.83 -5.77
N ILE A 140 11.33 -5.56 -6.29
CA ILE A 140 11.38 -7.00 -6.50
C ILE A 140 12.11 -7.29 -7.83
N PRO A 141 13.34 -7.85 -7.84
CA PRO A 141 14.15 -7.94 -9.05
C PRO A 141 13.46 -8.71 -10.19
N ASP A 142 12.85 -9.85 -9.89
CA ASP A 142 12.18 -10.69 -10.89
C ASP A 142 10.97 -9.98 -11.51
N LEU A 143 10.21 -9.22 -10.71
CA LEU A 143 9.05 -8.47 -11.19
C LEU A 143 9.49 -7.30 -12.08
N ILE A 144 10.53 -6.57 -11.67
CA ILE A 144 11.14 -5.48 -12.45
C ILE A 144 11.67 -6.01 -13.78
N GLN A 145 12.41 -7.12 -13.77
CA GLN A 145 12.95 -7.73 -14.97
C GLN A 145 11.83 -8.18 -15.92
N SER A 146 10.79 -8.84 -15.38
CA SER A 146 9.63 -9.28 -16.13
C SER A 146 8.93 -8.11 -16.82
N TRP A 147 8.57 -7.06 -16.08
CA TRP A 147 7.89 -5.87 -16.63
C TRP A 147 8.77 -5.12 -17.64
N ARG A 148 10.08 -5.00 -17.36
CA ARG A 148 11.05 -4.38 -18.27
C ARG A 148 11.10 -5.12 -19.61
N SER A 149 11.18 -6.46 -19.58
CA SER A 149 11.25 -7.30 -20.79
C SER A 149 9.97 -7.27 -21.62
N GLN A 150 8.82 -7.18 -20.96
CA GLN A 150 7.50 -7.10 -21.60
C GLN A 150 7.15 -5.68 -22.07
N GLY A 151 7.93 -4.67 -21.68
CA GLY A 151 7.62 -3.27 -21.93
C GLY A 151 6.38 -2.77 -21.17
N MET A 152 5.99 -3.46 -20.11
CA MET A 152 4.79 -3.16 -19.33
C MET A 152 4.94 -1.81 -18.63
N ALA A 153 3.93 -0.94 -18.77
CA ALA A 153 3.91 0.41 -18.18
C ALA A 153 5.17 1.26 -18.48
N LYS A 154 5.90 1.01 -19.58
CA LYS A 154 7.11 1.76 -19.96
C LYS A 154 6.88 3.27 -20.14
N ALA A 155 5.64 3.68 -20.42
CA ALA A 155 5.24 5.08 -20.47
C ALA A 155 5.35 5.77 -19.09
N PHE A 156 5.21 5.00 -18.00
CA PHE A 156 5.11 5.51 -16.63
C PHE A 156 6.32 5.15 -15.75
N ILE A 157 7.14 4.18 -16.14
CA ILE A 157 8.23 3.66 -15.32
C ILE A 157 9.59 4.01 -15.93
N CYS A 158 10.49 4.54 -15.11
CA CYS A 158 11.87 4.86 -15.48
C CYS A 158 12.80 3.67 -15.19
N PHE A 159 12.64 2.58 -15.95
CA PHE A 159 13.35 1.31 -15.71
C PHE A 159 14.87 1.45 -15.55
N ASP A 160 15.51 2.33 -16.30
CA ASP A 160 16.97 2.52 -16.27
C ASP A 160 17.49 3.00 -14.90
N LYS A 161 16.63 3.63 -14.09
CA LYS A 161 16.99 4.07 -12.73
C LYS A 161 16.77 3.02 -11.66
N LEU A 162 16.08 1.92 -11.97
CA LEU A 162 15.70 0.92 -10.97
C LEU A 162 16.87 0.00 -10.57
N ASP A 163 17.94 -0.04 -11.38
CA ASP A 163 19.11 -0.89 -11.11
C ASP A 163 19.79 -0.53 -9.78
N GLU A 164 19.76 0.76 -9.40
CA GLU A 164 20.28 1.26 -8.11
C GLU A 164 19.49 0.73 -6.90
N PHE A 165 18.27 0.22 -7.10
CA PHE A 165 17.36 -0.19 -6.04
C PHE A 165 17.16 -1.72 -5.96
N LEU A 166 17.77 -2.51 -6.85
CA LEU A 166 17.57 -3.98 -6.86
C LEU A 166 18.00 -4.68 -5.57
N GLY A 167 18.91 -4.08 -4.79
CA GLY A 167 19.33 -4.55 -3.47
C GLY A 167 18.60 -3.90 -2.29
N PHE A 168 17.67 -2.98 -2.54
CA PHE A 168 16.98 -2.22 -1.48
C PHE A 168 16.03 -3.10 -0.65
N GLY A 169 15.42 -4.10 -1.28
CA GLY A 169 14.36 -4.89 -0.68
C GLY A 169 13.03 -4.14 -0.74
N GLY A 170 12.54 -3.68 0.40
CA GLY A 170 11.31 -2.90 0.46
C GLY A 170 10.95 -2.42 1.86
N ILE A 171 9.93 -1.58 1.92
CA ILE A 171 9.39 -1.00 3.15
C ILE A 171 7.88 -1.22 3.16
N ARG A 172 7.37 -1.70 4.30
CA ARG A 172 5.94 -1.76 4.64
C ARG A 172 5.72 -1.17 6.02
N ILE A 173 4.63 -0.42 6.18
CA ILE A 173 4.17 0.13 7.45
C ILE A 173 2.70 -0.22 7.57
N GLU A 174 2.35 -0.92 8.66
CA GLU A 174 1.02 -1.49 8.84
C GLU A 174 0.45 -1.18 10.21
N ASP A 175 -0.81 -0.75 10.24
CA ASP A 175 -1.55 -0.51 11.47
C ASP A 175 -2.90 -1.21 11.48
N ASP A 176 -3.35 -1.62 12.67
CA ASP A 176 -4.69 -2.16 12.93
C ASP A 176 -5.66 -0.99 13.18
N ILE A 177 -6.67 -0.83 12.34
CA ILE A 177 -7.56 0.34 12.33
C ILE A 177 -9.01 -0.08 12.58
N LEU A 178 -9.60 0.41 13.67
CA LEU A 178 -11.04 0.29 13.92
C LEU A 178 -11.79 1.42 13.22
N VAL A 179 -12.75 1.07 12.36
CA VAL A 179 -13.72 2.01 11.79
C VAL A 179 -14.77 2.35 12.84
N THR A 180 -14.94 3.64 13.10
CA THR A 180 -15.89 4.20 14.07
C THR A 180 -17.01 4.95 13.34
N ARG A 181 -18.02 5.43 14.08
CA ARG A 181 -19.15 6.17 13.49
C ARG A 181 -18.74 7.49 12.81
N SER A 182 -17.59 8.06 13.16
CA SER A 182 -17.17 9.40 12.71
C SER A 182 -15.74 9.44 12.18
N GLY A 183 -15.17 8.30 11.79
CA GLY A 183 -13.77 8.19 11.34
C GLY A 183 -13.14 6.89 11.83
N THR A 184 -11.90 6.93 12.29
CA THR A 184 -11.15 5.74 12.71
C THR A 184 -10.50 5.86 14.09
N ARG A 185 -10.12 4.72 14.66
CA ARG A 185 -9.24 4.62 15.82
C ARG A 185 -8.10 3.66 15.50
N ASN A 186 -6.87 4.17 15.53
CA ASN A 186 -5.66 3.35 15.36
C ASN A 186 -5.37 2.56 16.64
N LEU A 187 -5.38 1.23 16.54
CA LEU A 187 -5.13 0.29 17.64
C LEU A 187 -3.63 0.02 17.87
N SER A 188 -2.79 0.39 16.90
CA SER A 188 -1.33 0.23 16.88
C SER A 188 -0.57 1.53 17.20
N LEU A 189 -1.26 2.57 17.69
CA LEU A 189 -0.74 3.93 17.86
C LEU A 189 0.56 4.02 18.69
N ASN A 190 0.76 3.11 19.64
CA ASN A 190 1.90 3.13 20.56
C ASN A 190 3.18 2.50 19.97
N ILE A 191 3.14 2.01 18.73
CA ILE A 191 4.30 1.40 18.07
C ILE A 191 4.92 2.45 17.14
N PRO A 192 6.16 2.92 17.42
CA PRO A 192 6.83 3.96 16.64
C PRO A 192 6.79 3.72 15.13
N LYS A 193 6.48 4.77 14.37
CA LYS A 193 6.52 4.73 12.90
C LYS A 193 7.01 6.03 12.26
N LYS A 194 7.25 7.09 13.04
CA LYS A 194 7.92 8.27 12.49
C LYS A 194 9.42 8.06 12.53
N VAL A 195 10.11 8.58 11.52
CA VAL A 195 11.59 8.50 11.46
C VAL A 195 12.24 9.03 12.75
N SER A 196 11.73 10.13 13.30
CA SER A 196 12.23 10.71 14.55
C SER A 196 12.03 9.81 15.77
N GLU A 197 10.99 8.99 15.79
CA GLU A 197 10.69 8.06 16.89
C GLU A 197 11.51 6.76 16.75
N ILE A 198 11.85 6.38 15.52
CA ILE A 198 12.67 5.18 15.26
C ILE A 198 14.16 5.47 15.50
N GLU A 199 14.62 6.69 15.22
CA GLU A 199 16.03 7.09 15.41
C GLU A 199 16.37 7.61 16.83
N SER A 200 15.37 7.71 17.72
CA SER A 200 15.57 8.14 19.12
C SER A 200 16.03 7.00 20.01
#